data_AF-A0A7N9CD95-F1
#
_entry.id   AF-A0A7N9CD95-F1
#
_cell.length_a   1.000
_cell.length_b   1.000
_cell.length_c   1.000
_cell.angle_alpha   90.00
_cell.angle_beta   90.00
_cell.angle_gamma   90.00
#
_symmetry.space_group_name_H-M   'P 1'
#
loop_
_entity.id
_entity.type
_entity.pdbx_description
1 polymer ?
#
loop_
_entity_poly.entity_id
_entity_poly.type
_entity_poly.pdbx_seq_one_letter_code
_entity_poly.pdbx_strand_id
1 'polypeptide(L)'
;MEGINTTGRKLVATKLYEGVPLPFYQPTEEDGDFEQSMVLVACGPYTTSDSITYDPLLDLIAVINHDRPDVCILFGPFLDAKHEQVENCLLTSPFEDIFKQCLRTIIEGTRSSGSHLVFVPSLRDVHHEPVYPQPPFSYSDLSREDKKQVQFVSEPCSLSINGVIFGLTSTDLLFHLGAEEISSSSGTSDRFSRILKHILTQRSYYPLYPPQEDMAIDYEMFLCLRTAACHPRCPYHPVRAEILREGCPRLCLCEPRAPYQRAGGRHLRPTLPQEASGGRSGEAEARRCQRSGQDLRLLSSAVWALKVLAKSQDVAL
;
A
#
# COMPACT_ATOMS: atom_id res chain seq x y z
N MET A 1 3.86 23.40 18.89
CA MET A 1 5.03 23.39 19.81
C MET A 1 4.78 24.38 20.92
N GLU A 2 5.35 24.18 22.09
CA GLU A 2 5.36 25.14 23.19
C GLU A 2 6.82 25.46 23.55
N GLY A 3 7.09 26.71 23.95
CA GLY A 3 8.43 27.20 24.18
C GLY A 3 8.48 28.69 24.46
N ILE A 4 9.70 29.24 24.50
CA ILE A 4 9.96 30.65 24.81
C ILE A 4 10.54 31.36 23.57
N ASN A 5 10.00 32.54 23.23
CA ASN A 5 10.53 33.41 22.18
C ASN A 5 10.55 34.87 22.64
N THR A 6 11.52 35.25 23.47
CA THR A 6 11.62 36.61 24.05
C THR A 6 12.00 37.69 23.05
N THR A 7 12.66 37.31 21.95
CA THR A 7 13.22 38.25 20.97
C THR A 7 12.45 38.30 19.65
N GLY A 8 11.39 37.50 19.50
CA GLY A 8 10.63 37.35 18.26
C GLY A 8 11.33 36.50 17.17
N ARG A 9 12.66 36.38 17.21
CA ARG A 9 13.48 35.73 16.16
C ARG A 9 13.79 34.23 16.36
N LYS A 10 13.52 33.64 17.53
CA LYS A 10 13.83 32.24 17.81
C LYS A 10 12.91 31.65 18.87
N LEU A 11 12.19 30.59 18.51
CA LEU A 11 11.47 29.76 19.47
C LEU A 11 12.43 28.71 20.08
N VAL A 12 12.69 28.80 21.38
CA VAL A 12 13.33 27.74 22.14
C VAL A 12 12.24 26.77 22.59
N ALA A 13 12.09 25.67 21.86
CA ALA A 13 11.06 24.67 22.13
C ALA A 13 11.32 23.95 23.45
N THR A 14 10.30 23.87 24.30
CA THR A 14 10.29 23.10 25.56
C THR A 14 9.41 21.87 25.46
N LYS A 15 8.43 21.87 24.55
CA LYS A 15 7.52 20.74 24.33
C LYS A 15 7.06 20.65 22.87
N LEU A 16 7.13 19.44 22.32
CA LEU A 16 6.51 19.07 21.05
C LEU A 16 5.25 18.25 21.37
N TYR A 17 4.09 18.69 20.88
CA TYR A 17 2.85 17.95 21.06
C TYR A 17 2.84 16.71 20.16
N GLU A 18 2.31 15.61 20.69
CA GLU A 18 2.12 14.41 19.87
C GLU A 18 1.00 14.61 18.86
N GLY A 19 1.20 14.07 17.65
CA GLY A 19 0.17 14.05 16.63
C GLY A 19 -1.00 13.15 17.03
N VAL A 20 -2.22 13.53 16.62
CA VAL A 20 -3.45 12.82 16.97
C VAL A 20 -4.05 12.19 15.71
N PRO A 21 -4.12 10.84 15.64
CA PRO A 21 -4.70 10.16 14.48
C PRO A 21 -6.21 10.38 14.42
N LEU A 22 -6.82 10.03 13.28
CA LEU A 22 -8.28 9.91 13.19
C LEU A 22 -8.76 8.65 13.92
N PRO A 23 -10.01 8.64 14.40
CA PRO A 23 -10.61 7.40 14.91
C PRO A 23 -10.74 6.38 13.78
N PHE A 24 -10.53 5.10 14.14
CA PHE A 24 -10.76 3.98 13.24
C PHE A 24 -12.23 3.89 12.80
N TYR A 25 -12.47 3.21 11.69
CA TYR A 25 -13.82 2.86 11.26
C TYR A 25 -14.49 1.99 12.33
N GLN A 26 -15.75 2.30 12.63
CA GLN A 26 -16.60 1.48 13.49
C GLN A 26 -17.43 0.58 12.58
N PRO A 27 -17.24 -0.76 12.63
CA PRO A 27 -18.04 -1.68 11.86
C PRO A 27 -19.53 -1.53 12.17
N THR A 28 -20.35 -1.61 11.12
CA THR A 28 -21.81 -1.74 11.24
C THR A 28 -22.18 -3.19 11.55
N GLU A 29 -23.43 -3.45 11.97
CA GLU A 29 -23.92 -4.83 12.16
C GLU A 29 -23.80 -5.65 10.87
N GLU A 30 -24.08 -5.03 9.71
CA GLU A 30 -23.93 -5.65 8.39
C GLU A 30 -22.48 -6.03 8.07
N ASP A 31 -21.49 -5.32 8.62
CA ASP A 31 -20.07 -5.65 8.44
C ASP A 31 -19.67 -6.92 9.21
N GLY A 32 -20.39 -7.25 10.30
CA GLY A 32 -20.14 -8.45 11.12
C GLY A 32 -20.56 -9.74 10.42
N ASP A 33 -21.47 -9.65 9.45
CA ASP A 33 -22.02 -10.78 8.71
C ASP A 33 -21.11 -11.26 7.57
N PHE A 34 -20.04 -10.52 7.24
CA PHE A 34 -19.12 -10.95 6.20
C PHE A 34 -18.25 -12.14 6.65
N GLU A 35 -18.20 -13.14 5.77
CA GLU A 35 -17.26 -14.25 5.90
C GLU A 35 -15.81 -13.79 5.71
N GLN A 36 -14.88 -14.62 6.18
CA GLN A 36 -13.45 -14.36 5.99
C GLN A 36 -13.10 -14.27 4.51
N SER A 37 -12.32 -13.26 4.13
CA SER A 37 -11.82 -13.08 2.77
C SER A 37 -10.31 -13.04 2.70
N MET A 38 -9.77 -13.60 1.63
CA MET A 38 -8.37 -13.55 1.27
C MET A 38 -8.11 -12.43 0.26
N VAL A 39 -7.29 -11.46 0.65
CA VAL A 39 -6.82 -10.40 -0.23
C VAL A 39 -5.35 -10.66 -0.57
N LEU A 40 -5.04 -10.76 -1.86
CA LEU A 40 -3.67 -10.78 -2.37
C LEU A 40 -3.28 -9.36 -2.79
N VAL A 41 -2.08 -8.93 -2.40
CA VAL A 41 -1.57 -7.61 -2.76
C VAL A 41 -0.23 -7.75 -3.46
N ALA A 42 -0.06 -7.12 -4.62
CA ALA A 42 1.20 -7.10 -5.36
C ALA A 42 1.49 -5.71 -5.95
N CYS A 43 2.77 -5.42 -6.15
CA CYS A 43 3.25 -4.17 -6.71
C CYS A 43 4.29 -4.43 -7.80
N GLY A 44 4.30 -3.57 -8.82
CA GLY A 44 5.33 -3.59 -9.84
C GLY A 44 6.71 -3.19 -9.31
N PRO A 45 7.76 -3.32 -10.14
CA PRO A 45 7.70 -3.67 -11.56
C PRO A 45 7.37 -5.14 -11.84
N TYR A 46 6.54 -5.40 -12.87
CA TYR A 46 6.12 -6.75 -13.24
C TYR A 46 7.00 -7.43 -14.30
N THR A 47 8.13 -6.81 -14.63
CA THR A 47 9.18 -7.38 -15.49
C THR A 47 10.55 -7.13 -14.86
N THR A 48 11.55 -7.91 -15.24
CA THR A 48 12.93 -7.67 -14.81
C THR A 48 13.54 -6.49 -15.56
N SER A 49 14.57 -5.84 -15.00
CA SER A 49 15.17 -4.64 -15.61
C SER A 49 15.87 -4.89 -16.95
N ASP A 50 16.20 -6.15 -17.25
CA ASP A 50 16.91 -6.60 -18.45
C ASP A 50 15.98 -7.24 -19.49
N SER A 51 14.67 -7.31 -19.23
CA SER A 51 13.70 -7.99 -20.10
C SER A 51 12.35 -7.28 -20.13
N ILE A 52 11.59 -7.51 -21.20
CA ILE A 52 10.20 -7.06 -21.38
C ILE A 52 9.23 -8.25 -21.54
N THR A 53 9.66 -9.44 -21.10
CA THR A 53 8.89 -10.69 -21.20
C THR A 53 7.77 -10.80 -20.17
N TYR A 54 7.81 -10.00 -19.10
CA TYR A 54 6.84 -10.07 -18.00
C TYR A 54 6.76 -11.45 -17.33
N ASP A 55 7.86 -12.20 -17.27
CA ASP A 55 7.89 -13.51 -16.59
C ASP A 55 7.39 -13.44 -15.12
N PRO A 56 7.78 -12.44 -14.31
CA PRO A 56 7.22 -12.27 -12.95
C PRO A 56 5.70 -12.08 -12.92
N LEU A 57 5.13 -11.46 -13.95
CA LEU A 57 3.68 -11.30 -14.08
C LEU A 57 2.99 -12.64 -14.31
N LEU A 58 3.58 -13.48 -15.16
CA LEU A 58 3.03 -14.81 -15.46
C LEU A 58 3.08 -15.71 -14.21
N ASP A 59 4.16 -15.64 -13.44
CA ASP A 59 4.27 -16.32 -12.15
C ASP A 59 3.20 -15.83 -11.16
N LEU A 60 2.97 -14.52 -11.09
CA LEU A 60 1.90 -13.93 -10.27
C LEU A 60 0.51 -14.44 -10.68
N ILE A 61 0.21 -14.50 -11.99
CA ILE A 61 -1.05 -15.04 -12.51
C ILE A 61 -1.21 -16.51 -12.09
N ALA A 62 -0.14 -17.32 -12.17
CA ALA A 62 -0.18 -18.71 -11.72
C ALA A 62 -0.51 -18.82 -10.22
N VAL A 63 0.05 -17.93 -9.40
CA VAL A 63 -0.23 -17.86 -7.96
C VAL A 63 -1.68 -17.47 -7.69
N ILE A 64 -2.20 -16.45 -8.38
CA ILE A 64 -3.61 -16.04 -8.25
C ILE A 64 -4.54 -17.19 -8.61
N ASN A 65 -4.27 -17.91 -9.69
CA ASN A 65 -5.08 -19.06 -10.10
C ASN A 65 -4.99 -20.25 -9.15
N HIS A 66 -3.80 -20.50 -8.57
CA HIS A 66 -3.58 -21.56 -7.60
C HIS A 66 -4.28 -21.28 -6.28
N ASP A 67 -4.07 -20.07 -5.75
CA ASP A 67 -4.52 -19.69 -4.41
C ASP A 67 -5.96 -19.18 -4.38
N ARG A 68 -6.48 -18.70 -5.52
CA ARG A 68 -7.84 -18.19 -5.71
C ARG A 68 -8.27 -17.19 -4.63
N PRO A 69 -7.50 -16.10 -4.41
CA PRO A 69 -7.89 -15.07 -3.45
C PRO A 69 -9.24 -14.45 -3.84
N ASP A 70 -10.00 -13.95 -2.87
CA ASP A 70 -11.26 -13.23 -3.13
C ASP A 70 -11.00 -11.90 -3.86
N VAL A 71 -9.92 -11.20 -3.48
CA VAL A 71 -9.52 -9.92 -4.08
C VAL A 71 -8.02 -9.90 -4.37
N CYS A 72 -7.62 -9.36 -5.52
CA CYS A 72 -6.23 -9.02 -5.86
C CYS A 72 -6.08 -7.52 -6.02
N ILE A 73 -5.26 -6.87 -5.19
CA ILE A 73 -4.92 -5.45 -5.33
C ILE A 73 -3.55 -5.36 -6.00
N LEU A 74 -3.51 -4.82 -7.21
CA LEU A 74 -2.32 -4.75 -8.06
C LEU A 74 -1.93 -3.28 -8.26
N PHE A 75 -0.81 -2.90 -7.65
CA PHE A 75 -0.23 -1.58 -7.78
C PHE A 75 0.70 -1.52 -8.99
N GLY A 76 0.72 -0.38 -9.70
CA GLY A 76 1.74 -0.09 -10.70
C GLY A 76 3.16 -0.02 -10.12
N PRO A 77 4.19 0.21 -10.95
CA PRO A 77 4.07 0.43 -12.39
C PRO A 77 3.86 -0.88 -13.17
N PHE A 78 2.89 -0.87 -14.08
CA PHE A 78 2.65 -1.92 -15.06
C PHE A 78 3.56 -1.77 -16.27
N LEU A 79 3.80 -0.54 -16.72
CA LEU A 79 4.85 -0.20 -17.68
C LEU A 79 5.72 0.91 -17.08
N ASP A 80 6.85 0.50 -16.53
CA ASP A 80 7.70 1.35 -15.70
C ASP A 80 8.49 2.37 -16.53
N ALA A 81 8.23 3.65 -16.28
CA ALA A 81 8.95 4.78 -16.88
C ALA A 81 10.45 4.74 -16.62
N LYS A 82 10.90 4.09 -15.53
CA LYS A 82 12.33 3.90 -15.19
C LYS A 82 12.93 2.62 -15.77
N HIS A 83 12.19 1.85 -16.57
CA HIS A 83 12.74 0.69 -17.26
C HIS A 83 13.63 1.15 -18.43
N GLU A 84 14.83 0.58 -18.57
CA GLU A 84 15.85 1.04 -19.53
C GLU A 84 15.33 1.15 -20.97
N GLN A 85 14.55 0.17 -21.44
CA GLN A 85 13.98 0.20 -22.80
C GLN A 85 12.84 1.22 -22.97
N VAL A 86 12.16 1.59 -21.88
CA VAL A 86 11.09 2.61 -21.89
C VAL A 86 11.72 4.00 -21.91
N GLU A 87 12.66 4.26 -21.00
CA GLU A 87 13.36 5.54 -20.87
C GLU A 87 14.14 5.91 -22.14
N ASN A 88 14.76 4.93 -22.79
CA ASN A 88 15.50 5.12 -24.04
C ASN A 88 14.62 4.98 -25.30
N CYS A 89 13.30 4.85 -25.17
CA CYS A 89 12.35 4.71 -26.28
C CYS A 89 12.72 3.59 -27.29
N LEU A 90 13.21 2.45 -26.78
CA LEU A 90 13.64 1.31 -27.60
C LEU A 90 12.50 0.35 -27.95
N LEU A 91 11.32 0.57 -27.37
CA LEU A 91 10.13 -0.24 -27.61
C LEU A 91 9.55 0.02 -29.00
N THR A 92 9.12 -1.03 -29.68
CA THR A 92 8.57 -0.97 -31.04
C THR A 92 7.05 -0.77 -31.09
N SER A 93 6.40 -0.71 -29.93
CA SER A 93 4.95 -0.52 -29.79
C SER A 93 4.65 0.71 -28.91
N PRO A 94 3.51 1.40 -29.11
CA PRO A 94 3.10 2.49 -28.25
C PRO A 94 2.97 2.05 -26.78
N PHE A 95 3.31 2.93 -25.83
CA PHE A 95 3.23 2.64 -24.40
C PHE A 95 1.83 2.23 -23.95
N GLU A 96 0.81 2.90 -24.48
CA GLU A 96 -0.60 2.58 -24.23
C GLU A 96 -0.96 1.14 -24.64
N ASP A 97 -0.45 0.66 -25.78
CA ASP A 97 -0.74 -0.69 -26.27
C ASP A 97 -0.05 -1.76 -25.42
N ILE A 98 1.19 -1.49 -24.99
CA ILE A 98 1.95 -2.39 -24.11
C ILE A 98 1.26 -2.48 -22.74
N PHE A 99 0.82 -1.35 -22.19
CA PHE A 99 0.02 -1.33 -20.96
C PHE A 99 -1.27 -2.13 -21.11
N LYS A 100 -2.04 -1.88 -22.17
CA LYS A 100 -3.29 -2.62 -22.44
C LYS A 100 -3.08 -4.11 -22.58
N GLN A 101 -1.96 -4.52 -23.20
CA GLN A 101 -1.58 -5.92 -23.33
C GLN A 101 -1.22 -6.54 -21.97
N CYS A 102 -0.52 -5.80 -21.10
CA CYS A 102 -0.24 -6.22 -19.73
C CYS A 102 -1.55 -6.45 -18.95
N LEU A 103 -2.46 -5.47 -18.95
CA LEU A 103 -3.77 -5.58 -18.30
C LEU A 103 -4.59 -6.76 -18.85
N ARG A 104 -4.65 -6.91 -20.17
CA ARG A 104 -5.33 -8.03 -20.82
C ARG A 104 -4.77 -9.37 -20.32
N THR A 105 -3.44 -9.50 -20.27
CA THR A 105 -2.78 -10.73 -19.82
C THR A 105 -3.18 -11.09 -18.39
N ILE A 106 -3.26 -10.10 -17.48
CA ILE A 106 -3.70 -10.30 -16.10
C ILE A 106 -5.17 -10.71 -16.05
N ILE A 107 -6.05 -9.92 -16.69
CA ILE A 107 -7.50 -10.11 -16.64
C ILE A 107 -7.85 -11.48 -17.22
N GLU A 108 -7.41 -11.76 -18.44
CA GLU A 108 -7.70 -13.03 -19.11
C GLU A 108 -7.04 -14.22 -18.41
N GLY A 109 -5.79 -14.04 -17.98
CA GLY A 109 -5.02 -15.06 -17.27
C GLY A 109 -5.63 -15.47 -15.93
N THR A 110 -6.42 -14.60 -15.29
CA THR A 110 -7.01 -14.84 -13.97
C THR A 110 -8.51 -15.08 -13.98
N ARG A 111 -9.20 -15.08 -15.14
CA ARG A 111 -10.66 -15.36 -15.24
C ARG A 111 -11.09 -16.62 -14.51
N SER A 112 -10.26 -17.66 -14.52
CA SER A 112 -10.58 -18.94 -13.88
C SER A 112 -10.52 -18.89 -12.34
N SER A 113 -9.75 -17.96 -11.76
CA SER A 113 -9.62 -17.78 -10.30
C SER A 113 -10.91 -17.30 -9.64
N GLY A 114 -11.74 -16.55 -10.36
CA GLY A 114 -12.91 -15.86 -9.80
C GLY A 114 -12.57 -14.67 -8.91
N SER A 115 -11.30 -14.30 -8.78
CA SER A 115 -10.82 -13.17 -7.97
C SER A 115 -11.30 -11.83 -8.51
N HIS A 116 -11.64 -10.91 -7.62
CA HIS A 116 -11.88 -9.51 -7.98
C HIS A 116 -10.55 -8.76 -8.09
N LEU A 117 -10.26 -8.16 -9.24
CA LEU A 117 -9.03 -7.43 -9.52
C LEU A 117 -9.25 -5.93 -9.26
N VAL A 118 -8.38 -5.35 -8.44
CA VAL A 118 -8.32 -3.91 -8.17
C VAL A 118 -6.98 -3.38 -8.66
N PHE A 119 -7.02 -2.50 -9.66
CA PHE A 119 -5.82 -1.89 -10.22
C PHE A 119 -5.61 -0.49 -9.64
N VAL A 120 -4.42 -0.24 -9.10
CA VAL A 120 -3.98 1.05 -8.54
C VAL A 120 -2.84 1.61 -9.39
N PRO A 121 -2.95 2.84 -9.94
CA PRO A 121 -1.92 3.43 -10.78
C PRO A 121 -0.66 3.84 -9.99
N SER A 122 0.44 4.07 -10.71
CA SER A 122 1.67 4.64 -10.19
C SER A 122 2.12 5.84 -11.01
N LEU A 123 2.81 6.80 -10.38
CA LEU A 123 3.48 7.91 -11.09
C LEU A 123 4.58 7.40 -12.04
N ARG A 124 4.99 6.14 -11.90
CA ARG A 124 5.93 5.46 -12.79
C ARG A 124 5.25 4.73 -13.94
N ASP A 125 3.92 4.73 -14.05
CA ASP A 125 3.24 4.22 -15.24
C ASP A 125 3.38 5.21 -16.39
N VAL A 126 4.29 4.92 -17.32
CA VAL A 126 4.73 5.87 -18.38
C VAL A 126 3.60 6.37 -19.31
N HIS A 127 2.51 5.61 -19.39
CA HIS A 127 1.36 5.91 -20.25
C HIS A 127 0.29 6.75 -19.55
N HIS A 128 0.38 6.92 -18.22
CA HIS A 128 -0.66 7.52 -17.37
C HIS A 128 -0.30 8.94 -16.91
N GLU A 129 -1.27 9.66 -16.35
CA GLU A 129 -1.10 11.04 -15.85
C GLU A 129 0.03 11.13 -14.80
N PRO A 130 1.13 11.89 -15.02
CA PRO A 130 2.30 11.88 -14.15
C PRO A 130 2.19 12.83 -12.94
N VAL A 131 0.96 13.19 -12.52
CA VAL A 131 0.71 14.13 -11.43
C VAL A 131 -0.11 13.46 -10.32
N TYR A 132 0.36 13.61 -9.09
CA TYR A 132 -0.32 13.10 -7.91
C TYR A 132 -1.34 14.12 -7.38
N PRO A 133 -2.52 13.70 -6.91
CA PRO A 133 -3.09 12.35 -6.99
C PRO A 133 -3.51 11.98 -8.42
N GLN A 134 -3.35 10.72 -8.82
CA GLN A 134 -3.68 10.24 -10.16
C GLN A 134 -5.12 9.71 -10.25
N PRO A 135 -5.83 9.93 -11.38
CA PRO A 135 -7.12 9.31 -11.64
C PRO A 135 -6.97 7.79 -11.88
N PRO A 136 -8.07 7.02 -11.84
CA PRO A 136 -8.06 5.62 -12.25
C PRO A 136 -7.60 5.43 -13.70
N PHE A 137 -7.07 4.25 -14.03
CA PHE A 137 -6.78 3.89 -15.42
C PHE A 137 -8.03 3.90 -16.31
N SER A 138 -7.83 4.25 -17.58
CA SER A 138 -8.87 4.20 -18.61
C SER A 138 -8.72 2.92 -19.44
N TYR A 139 -9.60 1.94 -19.22
CA TYR A 139 -9.59 0.68 -19.96
C TYR A 139 -11.01 0.24 -20.34
N SER A 140 -11.34 0.35 -21.63
CA SER A 140 -12.69 0.06 -22.15
C SER A 140 -12.89 -1.39 -22.61
N ASP A 141 -11.81 -2.13 -22.84
CA ASP A 141 -11.79 -3.44 -23.49
C ASP A 141 -12.13 -4.57 -22.51
N LEU A 142 -13.23 -4.41 -21.77
CA LEU A 142 -13.75 -5.41 -20.83
C LEU A 142 -15.02 -6.05 -21.37
N SER A 143 -15.08 -7.39 -21.31
CA SER A 143 -16.32 -8.14 -21.50
C SER A 143 -17.35 -7.79 -20.41
N ARG A 144 -18.60 -8.25 -20.57
CA ARG A 144 -19.64 -8.01 -19.54
C ARG A 144 -19.31 -8.71 -18.23
N GLU A 145 -18.64 -9.85 -18.34
CA GLU A 145 -18.18 -10.67 -17.23
C GLU A 145 -17.01 -9.99 -16.52
N ASP A 146 -16.00 -9.54 -17.27
CA ASP A 146 -14.82 -8.88 -16.70
C ASP A 146 -15.19 -7.57 -15.99
N LYS A 147 -16.21 -6.83 -16.46
CA LYS A 147 -16.71 -5.60 -15.79
C LYS A 147 -17.22 -5.83 -14.38
N LYS A 148 -17.57 -7.06 -14.00
CA LYS A 148 -17.97 -7.41 -12.62
C LYS A 148 -16.78 -7.78 -11.75
N GLN A 149 -15.68 -8.21 -12.35
CA GLN A 149 -14.48 -8.72 -11.67
C GLN A 149 -13.33 -7.72 -11.67
N VAL A 150 -13.39 -6.65 -12.46
CA VAL A 150 -12.29 -5.68 -12.61
C VAL A 150 -12.74 -4.31 -12.14
N GLN A 151 -11.94 -3.70 -11.28
CA GLN A 151 -12.13 -2.36 -10.77
C GLN A 151 -10.84 -1.55 -10.90
N PHE A 152 -10.95 -0.34 -11.45
CA PHE A 152 -9.88 0.64 -11.49
C PHE A 152 -10.13 1.70 -10.42
N VAL A 153 -9.12 2.00 -9.60
CA VAL A 153 -9.19 3.02 -8.55
C VAL A 153 -8.11 4.08 -8.74
N SER A 154 -8.24 5.21 -8.04
CA SER A 154 -7.26 6.31 -8.06
C SER A 154 -5.99 5.96 -7.28
N GLU A 155 -4.95 6.78 -7.45
CA GLU A 155 -3.78 6.81 -6.57
C GLU A 155 -3.72 8.17 -5.86
N PRO A 156 -3.84 8.22 -4.52
CA PRO A 156 -4.11 7.13 -3.59
C PRO A 156 -5.60 6.75 -3.60
N CYS A 157 -5.96 5.70 -2.86
CA CYS A 157 -7.35 5.29 -2.66
C CYS A 157 -7.60 4.78 -1.23
N SER A 158 -8.83 4.97 -0.73
CA SER A 158 -9.35 4.27 0.44
C SER A 158 -10.46 3.34 -0.01
N LEU A 159 -10.25 2.04 0.14
CA LEU A 159 -11.13 0.99 -0.38
C LEU A 159 -11.73 0.18 0.78
N SER A 160 -13.04 -0.05 0.77
CA SER A 160 -13.69 -0.97 1.70
C SER A 160 -13.83 -2.35 1.06
N ILE A 161 -13.32 -3.38 1.72
CA ILE A 161 -13.50 -4.79 1.33
C ILE A 161 -14.10 -5.50 2.53
N ASN A 162 -15.37 -5.90 2.44
CA ASN A 162 -16.10 -6.64 3.48
C ASN A 162 -15.96 -6.01 4.88
N GLY A 163 -16.23 -4.70 4.97
CA GLY A 163 -16.16 -3.92 6.21
C GLY A 163 -14.74 -3.54 6.66
N VAL A 164 -13.70 -4.00 5.96
CA VAL A 164 -12.30 -3.64 6.25
C VAL A 164 -11.86 -2.50 5.33
N ILE A 165 -11.44 -1.39 5.93
CA ILE A 165 -10.93 -0.22 5.21
C ILE A 165 -9.43 -0.39 4.94
N PHE A 166 -9.08 -0.45 3.66
CA PHE A 166 -7.72 -0.44 3.15
C PHE A 166 -7.34 0.95 2.69
N GLY A 167 -6.20 1.47 3.16
CA GLY A 167 -5.55 2.59 2.51
C GLY A 167 -4.53 2.09 1.49
N LEU A 168 -4.60 2.64 0.28
CA LEU A 168 -3.82 2.22 -0.88
C LEU A 168 -3.00 3.41 -1.38
N THR A 169 -1.69 3.23 -1.47
CA THR A 169 -0.81 4.15 -2.19
C THR A 169 0.35 3.39 -2.84
N SER A 170 0.62 3.70 -4.11
CA SER A 170 1.77 3.21 -4.89
C SER A 170 3.02 4.09 -4.78
N THR A 171 2.92 5.22 -4.09
CA THR A 171 4.02 6.16 -3.89
C THR A 171 4.96 5.66 -2.79
N ASP A 172 6.29 5.79 -2.98
CA ASP A 172 7.36 5.39 -2.04
C ASP A 172 7.45 6.32 -0.79
N LEU A 173 6.31 6.57 -0.15
CA LEU A 173 6.17 7.54 0.92
C LEU A 173 7.11 7.24 2.11
N LEU A 174 7.36 5.97 2.42
CA LEU A 174 8.23 5.62 3.54
C LEU A 174 9.67 6.00 3.26
N PHE A 175 10.12 5.80 2.03
CA PHE A 175 11.44 6.22 1.60
C PHE A 175 11.56 7.75 1.62
N HIS A 176 10.56 8.45 1.07
CA HIS A 176 10.56 9.91 0.98
C HIS A 176 10.59 10.56 2.37
N LEU A 177 9.65 10.20 3.25
CA LEU A 177 9.62 10.71 4.63
C LEU A 177 10.85 10.27 5.42
N GLY A 178 11.33 9.06 5.18
CA GLY A 178 12.52 8.54 5.84
C GLY A 178 13.73 9.40 5.54
N ALA A 179 13.96 9.76 4.28
CA ALA A 179 15.11 10.56 3.86
C ALA A 179 15.22 11.92 4.57
N GLU A 180 14.07 12.51 4.94
CA GLU A 180 13.96 13.85 5.52
C GLU A 180 13.66 13.85 7.05
N GLU A 181 13.41 12.68 7.67
CA GLU A 181 13.08 12.60 9.10
C GLU A 181 14.30 12.91 9.98
N ILE A 182 14.07 13.73 11.02
CA ILE A 182 15.02 13.95 12.11
C ILE A 182 14.45 13.43 13.43
N SER A 183 15.29 12.78 14.24
CA SER A 183 14.89 12.21 15.53
C SER A 183 15.88 12.56 16.64
N SER A 184 15.38 12.77 17.85
CA SER A 184 16.20 12.91 19.07
C SER A 184 16.61 11.57 19.68
N SER A 185 16.09 10.46 19.17
CA SER A 185 16.30 9.11 19.69
C SER A 185 17.75 8.64 19.47
N SER A 186 18.52 8.39 20.53
CA SER A 186 19.92 7.95 20.46
C SER A 186 20.11 6.42 20.48
N GLY A 187 19.10 5.63 20.08
CA GLY A 187 19.10 4.16 20.21
C GLY A 187 18.21 3.41 19.22
N THR A 188 17.90 2.14 19.50
CA THR A 188 17.13 1.14 18.71
C THR A 188 15.65 1.50 18.46
N SER A 189 15.31 2.78 18.34
CA SER A 189 13.97 3.22 17.99
C SER A 189 13.69 2.91 16.53
N ASP A 190 12.58 2.21 16.26
CA ASP A 190 12.23 1.84 14.91
C ASP A 190 11.85 3.05 14.06
N ARG A 191 12.73 3.39 13.10
CA ARG A 191 12.53 4.47 12.13
C ARG A 191 11.22 4.29 11.36
N PHE A 192 10.89 3.07 10.95
CA PHE A 192 9.66 2.81 10.19
C PHE A 192 8.43 3.11 11.02
N SER A 193 8.27 2.53 12.21
CA SER A 193 7.14 2.86 13.12
C SER A 193 6.97 4.36 13.37
N ARG A 194 8.06 5.15 13.46
CA ARG A 194 7.95 6.62 13.59
C ARG A 194 7.38 7.28 12.33
N ILE A 195 7.89 6.93 11.14
CA ILE A 195 7.38 7.42 9.86
C ILE A 195 5.89 7.06 9.70
N LEU A 196 5.53 5.83 10.05
CA LEU A 196 4.15 5.34 10.02
C LEU A 196 3.24 6.16 10.96
N LYS A 197 3.71 6.47 12.17
CA LYS A 197 3.00 7.36 13.10
C LYS A 197 2.81 8.75 12.50
N HIS A 198 3.80 9.29 11.78
CA HIS A 198 3.65 10.57 11.08
C HIS A 198 2.54 10.53 10.03
N ILE A 199 2.48 9.49 9.19
CA ILE A 199 1.44 9.33 8.17
C ILE A 199 0.04 9.34 8.80
N LEU A 200 -0.17 8.50 9.81
CA LEU A 200 -1.46 8.37 10.50
C LEU A 200 -1.92 9.66 11.18
N THR A 201 -0.99 10.38 11.80
CA THR A 201 -1.30 11.59 12.57
C THR A 201 -1.42 12.84 11.70
N GLN A 202 -0.81 12.84 10.51
CA GLN A 202 -0.93 13.93 9.54
C GLN A 202 -2.17 13.83 8.66
N ARG A 203 -2.84 12.66 8.66
CA ARG A 203 -4.15 12.44 8.01
C ARG A 203 -4.08 12.74 6.51
N SER A 204 -3.02 12.24 5.89
CA SER A 204 -2.69 12.45 4.50
C SER A 204 -1.86 11.28 3.98
N TYR A 205 -2.16 10.81 2.77
CA TYR A 205 -1.33 9.83 2.06
C TYR A 205 0.02 10.40 1.62
N TYR A 206 0.25 11.72 1.71
CA TYR A 206 1.57 12.29 1.46
C TYR A 206 1.81 13.56 2.30
N PRO A 207 2.25 13.44 3.56
CA PRO A 207 2.43 14.60 4.44
C PRO A 207 3.77 15.35 4.26
N LEU A 208 4.73 14.81 3.49
CA LEU A 208 6.01 15.47 3.24
C LEU A 208 5.81 16.71 2.36
N TYR A 209 6.36 17.86 2.77
CA TYR A 209 6.32 19.10 2.02
C TYR A 209 7.58 19.95 2.24
N PRO A 210 8.25 20.45 1.17
CA PRO A 210 8.01 20.15 -0.25
C PRO A 210 8.13 18.64 -0.55
N PRO A 211 7.51 18.14 -1.64
CA PRO A 211 7.61 16.73 -1.99
C PRO A 211 9.01 16.42 -2.50
N GLN A 212 9.34 15.13 -2.57
CA GLN A 212 10.59 14.68 -3.23
C GLN A 212 10.68 15.25 -4.65
N GLU A 213 11.90 15.56 -5.09
CA GLU A 213 12.20 16.26 -6.35
C GLU A 213 11.49 15.65 -7.59
N ASP A 214 11.41 14.32 -7.66
CA ASP A 214 10.77 13.59 -8.77
C ASP A 214 9.23 13.46 -8.65
N MET A 215 8.60 14.11 -7.65
CA MET A 215 7.17 13.95 -7.38
C MET A 215 6.39 15.24 -7.65
N ALA A 216 5.64 15.25 -8.75
CA ALA A 216 4.69 16.30 -9.07
C ALA A 216 3.38 16.11 -8.28
N ILE A 217 2.94 17.16 -7.58
CA ILE A 217 1.69 17.16 -6.82
C ILE A 217 0.82 18.35 -7.23
N ASP A 218 -0.42 18.07 -7.63
CA ASP A 218 -1.48 19.07 -7.70
C ASP A 218 -2.11 19.23 -6.30
N TYR A 219 -1.77 20.34 -5.63
CA TYR A 219 -2.25 20.61 -4.28
C TYR A 219 -3.75 20.92 -4.22
N GLU A 220 -4.37 21.44 -5.27
CA GLU A 220 -5.81 21.72 -5.27
C GLU A 220 -6.60 20.40 -5.24
N MET A 221 -6.22 19.47 -6.13
CA MET A 221 -6.82 18.13 -6.15
C MET A 221 -6.51 17.34 -4.88
N PHE A 222 -5.28 17.43 -4.39
CA PHE A 222 -4.85 16.78 -3.15
C PHE A 222 -5.64 17.25 -1.92
N LEU A 223 -5.91 18.55 -1.81
CA LEU A 223 -6.74 19.11 -0.73
C LEU A 223 -8.20 18.66 -0.86
N CYS A 224 -8.73 18.51 -2.08
CA CYS A 224 -10.08 17.99 -2.32
C CYS A 224 -10.24 16.56 -1.77
N LEU A 225 -9.27 15.67 -2.04
CA LEU A 225 -9.26 14.31 -1.47
C LEU A 225 -9.20 14.32 0.06
N ARG A 226 -8.50 15.28 0.67
CA ARG A 226 -8.40 15.41 2.13
C ARG A 226 -9.70 15.92 2.78
N THR A 227 -10.38 16.85 2.12
CA THR A 227 -11.60 17.52 2.60
C THR A 227 -12.87 16.71 2.39
N ALA A 228 -13.02 16.06 1.22
CA ALA A 228 -14.09 15.08 0.98
C ALA A 228 -14.09 14.01 2.08
N ALA A 229 -12.91 13.71 2.58
CA ALA A 229 -12.67 12.66 3.53
C ALA A 229 -12.83 13.05 5.02
N CYS A 230 -13.19 14.31 5.28
CA CYS A 230 -13.54 14.85 6.60
C CYS A 230 -15.05 15.04 6.80
N HIS A 231 -15.89 14.72 5.79
CA HIS A 231 -17.34 14.83 5.93
C HIS A 231 -17.89 13.60 6.71
N PRO A 232 -18.71 13.78 7.76
CA PRO A 232 -19.16 12.70 8.65
C PRO A 232 -20.00 11.59 7.98
N ARG A 233 -20.35 11.75 6.70
CA ARG A 233 -21.07 10.76 5.87
C ARG A 233 -20.30 10.32 4.62
N CYS A 234 -19.06 10.78 4.43
CA CYS A 234 -18.27 10.39 3.27
C CYS A 234 -17.52 9.08 3.56
N PRO A 235 -17.72 8.02 2.75
CA PRO A 235 -17.03 6.74 2.93
C PRO A 235 -15.52 6.82 2.61
N TYR A 236 -15.09 7.89 1.94
CA TYR A 236 -13.68 8.16 1.65
C TYR A 236 -13.03 8.75 2.90
N HIS A 237 -12.02 8.11 3.49
CA HIS A 237 -11.28 8.65 4.65
C HIS A 237 -9.77 8.62 4.36
N PRO A 238 -9.03 9.73 4.51
CA PRO A 238 -7.87 10.00 3.69
C PRO A 238 -6.58 9.34 4.21
N VAL A 239 -6.61 8.65 5.36
CA VAL A 239 -5.73 7.55 5.81
C VAL A 239 -6.39 7.00 7.06
N ARG A 240 -7.14 5.89 6.96
CA ARG A 240 -7.77 5.21 8.12
C ARG A 240 -7.08 3.90 8.49
N ALA A 241 -5.83 3.79 8.09
CA ALA A 241 -5.17 2.54 7.82
C ALA A 241 -4.11 2.27 8.89
N GLU A 242 -4.33 1.28 9.75
CA GLU A 242 -3.32 0.83 10.72
C GLU A 242 -2.14 0.23 9.95
N ILE A 243 -0.94 0.77 10.18
CA ILE A 243 0.23 0.43 9.38
C ILE A 243 1.03 -0.64 10.09
N LEU A 244 1.20 -1.78 9.43
CA LEU A 244 1.87 -2.93 10.02
C LEU A 244 3.36 -2.93 9.79
N ARG A 245 4.08 -2.85 10.90
CA ARG A 245 5.11 -3.86 11.16
C ARG A 245 4.42 -5.10 11.71
N GLU A 246 4.38 -6.18 10.92
CA GLU A 246 3.99 -7.54 11.32
C GLU A 246 2.72 -7.65 12.21
N GLY A 247 1.51 -7.72 11.60
CA GLY A 247 0.28 -8.28 12.22
C GLY A 247 -0.98 -7.41 12.41
N CYS A 248 -1.83 -7.19 11.37
CA CYS A 248 -3.24 -6.66 11.30
C CYS A 248 -3.59 -5.74 10.07
N PRO A 249 -4.61 -6.04 9.25
CA PRO A 249 -4.57 -5.94 7.76
C PRO A 249 -4.82 -4.59 7.04
N ARG A 250 -4.53 -3.39 7.57
CA ARG A 250 -5.30 -2.18 7.14
C ARG A 250 -4.62 -1.08 6.31
N LEU A 251 -3.29 -1.00 6.18
CA LEU A 251 -2.61 -0.16 5.15
C LEU A 251 -1.74 -1.01 4.23
N CYS A 252 -2.00 -0.96 2.93
CA CYS A 252 -1.14 -1.57 1.92
C CYS A 252 -0.20 -0.49 1.38
N LEU A 253 1.02 -0.45 1.92
CA LEU A 253 2.14 0.32 1.37
C LEU A 253 2.95 -0.60 0.47
N CYS A 254 3.03 -0.23 -0.80
CA CYS A 254 3.71 -1.01 -1.80
C CYS A 254 4.88 -0.18 -2.35
N GLU A 255 6.07 -0.38 -1.80
CA GLU A 255 7.29 0.29 -2.25
C GLU A 255 7.86 -0.46 -3.47
N PRO A 256 7.85 0.11 -4.69
CA PRO A 256 8.62 -0.44 -5.81
C PRO A 256 10.13 -0.42 -5.50
N ARG A 257 10.74 -1.60 -5.35
CA ARG A 257 12.20 -1.68 -5.16
C ARG A 257 12.95 -1.12 -6.37
N ALA A 258 14.05 -0.41 -6.10
CA ALA A 258 15.07 -0.14 -7.12
C ALA A 258 15.60 -1.47 -7.68
N PRO A 259 15.79 -1.59 -9.01
CA PRO A 259 16.35 -2.79 -9.62
C PRO A 259 17.81 -2.91 -9.18
N TYR A 260 18.07 -3.64 -8.10
CA TYR A 260 19.44 -4.00 -7.75
C TYR A 260 19.93 -5.00 -8.79
N GLN A 261 20.86 -4.50 -9.61
CA GLN A 261 21.64 -5.26 -10.58
C GLN A 261 22.15 -6.56 -9.95
N ARG A 262 21.83 -7.70 -10.61
CA ARG A 262 22.53 -8.99 -10.52
C ARG A 262 22.98 -9.43 -9.12
N ALA A 263 22.07 -9.94 -8.28
CA ALA A 263 22.35 -11.03 -7.32
C ALA A 263 21.14 -11.33 -6.42
N GLY A 264 20.92 -12.61 -6.12
CA GLY A 264 19.86 -13.10 -5.23
C GLY A 264 19.76 -12.33 -3.91
N GLY A 265 18.53 -11.96 -3.56
CA GLY A 265 18.23 -11.21 -2.33
C GLY A 265 18.71 -11.96 -1.08
N ARG A 266 19.47 -11.25 -0.23
CA ARG A 266 19.89 -11.72 1.09
C ARG A 266 18.67 -11.95 1.98
N HIS A 267 18.65 -13.10 2.62
CA HIS A 267 17.66 -13.51 3.61
C HIS A 267 17.97 -12.85 4.95
N LEU A 268 16.99 -12.22 5.58
CA LEU A 268 16.96 -12.03 7.03
C LEU A 268 15.86 -12.96 7.57
N ARG A 269 16.26 -14.05 8.21
CA ARG A 269 15.40 -14.83 9.11
C ARG A 269 15.65 -14.33 10.54
N PRO A 270 14.72 -13.64 11.20
CA PRO A 270 14.79 -13.48 12.64
C PRO A 270 14.32 -14.79 13.28
N THR A 271 15.24 -15.55 13.85
CA THR A 271 14.92 -16.55 14.87
C THR A 271 14.64 -15.82 16.18
N LEU A 272 13.42 -15.89 16.69
CA LEU A 272 13.11 -15.48 18.06
C LEU A 272 13.45 -16.63 19.03
N PRO A 273 14.17 -16.36 20.14
CA PRO A 273 14.52 -17.37 21.12
C PRO A 273 13.29 -17.82 21.93
N GLN A 274 13.27 -19.11 22.26
CA GLN A 274 12.20 -19.77 23.02
C GLN A 274 12.55 -19.86 24.51
N GLU A 275 11.52 -19.66 25.35
CA GLU A 275 11.41 -20.01 26.80
C GLU A 275 12.10 -19.08 27.83
N ALA A 276 11.59 -18.88 29.06
CA ALA A 276 10.86 -19.82 29.91
C ALA A 276 9.78 -19.23 30.85
N SER A 277 8.88 -20.12 31.26
CA SER A 277 7.80 -19.95 32.22
C SER A 277 8.24 -19.57 33.64
N GLY A 278 7.56 -18.59 34.24
CA GLY A 278 7.52 -18.36 35.69
C GLY A 278 6.26 -17.58 36.07
N GLY A 279 5.35 -18.20 36.81
CA GLY A 279 4.02 -17.67 37.10
C GLY A 279 3.98 -16.65 38.25
N ARG A 280 2.95 -15.78 38.21
CA ARG A 280 1.94 -15.58 39.27
C ARG A 280 0.96 -14.47 38.85
N SER A 281 -0.33 -14.82 38.93
CA SER A 281 -1.54 -14.00 39.14
C SER A 281 -1.52 -12.50 38.83
N GLY A 282 -2.39 -12.11 37.89
CA GLY A 282 -2.96 -10.76 37.80
C GLY A 282 -2.78 -10.11 36.43
N GLU A 283 -3.58 -10.49 35.43
CA GLU A 283 -3.92 -9.73 34.21
C GLU A 283 -4.70 -10.66 33.27
N ALA A 284 -6.02 -10.51 33.26
CA ALA A 284 -6.92 -11.28 32.42
C ALA A 284 -7.71 -10.34 31.51
N GLU A 285 -7.02 -9.62 30.61
CA GLU A 285 -7.67 -8.89 29.51
C GLU A 285 -6.76 -8.65 28.28
N ALA A 286 -5.80 -9.54 28.03
CA ALA A 286 -4.92 -9.48 26.85
C ALA A 286 -4.69 -10.85 26.19
N ARG A 287 -5.65 -11.77 26.32
CA ARG A 287 -5.51 -13.16 25.84
C ARG A 287 -6.63 -13.58 24.90
N ARG A 288 -6.65 -13.04 23.68
CA ARG A 288 -7.20 -13.75 22.51
C ARG A 288 -6.77 -13.18 21.16
N CYS A 289 -5.46 -12.99 20.97
CA CYS A 289 -4.92 -12.87 19.61
C CYS A 289 -4.83 -14.28 19.00
N GLN A 290 -5.88 -14.73 18.31
CA GLN A 290 -5.88 -15.99 17.57
C GLN A 290 -5.02 -15.83 16.30
N ARG A 291 -3.92 -16.58 16.28
CA ARG A 291 -3.12 -17.04 15.12
C ARG A 291 -3.70 -16.69 13.73
N SER A 292 -3.24 -15.60 13.13
CA SER A 292 -3.29 -15.41 11.68
C SER A 292 -1.95 -15.83 11.09
N GLY A 293 -1.88 -17.00 10.44
CA GLY A 293 -0.70 -17.41 9.68
C GLY A 293 -0.49 -16.44 8.51
N GLN A 294 0.63 -15.73 8.49
CA GLN A 294 1.06 -14.91 7.37
C GLN A 294 2.07 -15.72 6.54
N ASP A 295 1.74 -16.00 5.28
CA ASP A 295 2.65 -16.61 4.31
C ASP A 295 3.12 -15.52 3.34
N LEU A 296 4.28 -14.92 3.61
CA LEU A 296 4.98 -14.12 2.60
C LEU A 296 5.66 -15.08 1.62
N ARG A 297 5.31 -14.99 0.34
CA ARG A 297 6.00 -15.71 -0.73
C ARG A 297 6.71 -14.72 -1.63
N LEU A 298 8.03 -14.87 -1.73
CA LEU A 298 8.81 -14.22 -2.76
C LEU A 298 8.56 -14.99 -4.07
N LEU A 299 7.90 -14.36 -5.04
CA LEU A 299 7.61 -15.01 -6.34
C LEU A 299 8.81 -14.87 -7.28
N SER A 300 9.47 -13.70 -7.28
CA SER A 300 10.75 -13.48 -7.97
C SER A 300 11.51 -12.29 -7.34
N SER A 301 12.68 -11.91 -7.91
CA SER A 301 13.39 -10.69 -7.51
C SER A 301 12.64 -9.39 -7.84
N ALA A 302 11.59 -9.45 -8.66
CA ALA A 302 10.89 -8.27 -9.18
C ALA A 302 9.51 -8.02 -8.53
N VAL A 303 8.74 -9.07 -8.19
CA VAL A 303 7.35 -8.93 -7.69
C VAL A 303 7.19 -9.56 -6.32
N TRP A 304 6.61 -8.80 -5.39
CA TRP A 304 6.19 -9.28 -4.07
C TRP A 304 4.68 -9.51 -4.06
N ALA A 305 4.24 -10.64 -3.48
CA ALA A 305 2.84 -10.89 -3.18
C ALA A 305 2.67 -11.10 -1.68
N LEU A 306 1.77 -10.33 -1.07
CA LEU A 306 1.36 -10.49 0.32
C LEU A 306 -0.05 -11.07 0.37
N LYS A 307 -0.24 -12.15 1.11
CA LYS A 307 -1.55 -12.70 1.44
C LYS A 307 -2.05 -12.10 2.74
N VAL A 308 -3.24 -11.54 2.71
CA VAL A 308 -3.89 -10.90 3.85
C VAL A 308 -5.25 -11.55 4.07
N LEU A 309 -5.50 -12.03 5.30
CA LEU A 309 -6.83 -12.49 5.69
C LEU A 309 -7.58 -11.32 6.31
N ALA A 310 -8.70 -10.94 5.72
CA ALA A 310 -9.59 -9.88 6.15
C ALA A 310 -10.86 -10.48 6.78
N LYS A 311 -11.18 -10.06 8.01
CA LYS A 311 -12.47 -10.32 8.66
C LYS A 311 -12.82 -9.12 9.55
N SER A 312 -14.07 -8.67 9.51
CA SER A 312 -14.60 -7.70 10.47
C SER A 312 -14.64 -8.37 11.86
N GLN A 313 -14.12 -7.71 12.89
CA GLN A 313 -14.17 -8.24 14.26
C GLN A 313 -15.31 -7.56 15.02
N ASP A 314 -16.11 -8.36 15.72
CA ASP A 314 -17.05 -7.87 16.73
C ASP A 314 -16.30 -7.13 17.83
N VAL A 315 -16.57 -5.83 17.96
CA VAL A 315 -16.19 -5.08 19.16
C VAL A 315 -17.23 -5.39 20.22
N ALA A 316 -16.97 -6.39 21.06
CA ALA A 316 -17.71 -6.55 22.29
C ALA A 316 -17.42 -5.33 23.20
N LEU A 317 -18.50 -4.63 23.58
CA LEU A 317 -18.54 -3.44 24.43
C LEU A 317 -17.80 -3.59 25.76
#